data_AF-A0A1G7KK20-F1
#
_entry.id   AF-A0A1G7KK20-F1
#
_cell.length_a   1.000
_cell.length_b   1.000
_cell.length_c   1.000
_cell.angle_alpha   90.00
_cell.angle_beta   90.00
_cell.angle_gamma   90.00
#
_symmetry.space_group_name_H-M   'P 1'
#
loop_
_entity.id
_entity.type
_entity.pdbx_description
1 polymer ?
#
loop_
_entity_poly.entity_id
_entity_poly.type
_entity_poly.pdbx_seq_one_letter_code
_entity_poly.pdbx_strand_id
1 'polypeptide(L)'
;MALVLDYALRVTRELGLSGESSCVDRDKPVRVYIAVDGELPAHPGLHVALLWTRSHGWAIAVEEPGGSELKVVAHLGGVVEPPPATVARWVRRQLAAGPAPAGHVA
;
A
#
# COMPACT_ATOMS: atom_id res chain seq x y z
N MET A 1 -11.87 -15.46 6.62
CA MET A 1 -11.18 -15.15 5.33
C MET A 1 -12.02 -14.26 4.42
N ALA A 2 -13.32 -14.51 4.24
CA ALA A 2 -14.20 -13.65 3.42
C ALA A 2 -14.19 -12.16 3.82
N LEU A 3 -14.12 -11.87 5.12
CA LEU A 3 -14.07 -10.48 5.63
C LEU A 3 -12.84 -9.70 5.19
N VAL A 4 -11.67 -10.35 5.04
CA VAL A 4 -10.42 -9.67 4.62
C VAL A 4 -10.48 -9.32 3.14
N LEU A 5 -11.02 -10.22 2.32
CA LEU A 5 -11.24 -9.97 0.89
C LEU A 5 -12.27 -8.85 0.68
N ASP A 6 -13.38 -8.89 1.43
CA ASP A 6 -14.39 -7.83 1.40
C ASP A 6 -13.80 -6.47 1.82
N TYR A 7 -12.99 -6.45 2.89
CA TYR A 7 -12.32 -5.25 3.35
C TYR A 7 -11.32 -4.72 2.31
N ALA A 8 -10.47 -5.58 1.74
CA ALA A 8 -9.55 -5.21 0.66
C ALA A 8 -10.29 -4.63 -0.54
N LEU A 9 -11.39 -5.25 -0.97
CA LEU A 9 -12.22 -4.74 -2.07
C LEU A 9 -12.81 -3.36 -1.76
N ARG A 10 -13.25 -3.11 -0.52
CA ARG A 10 -13.70 -1.76 -0.12
C ARG A 10 -12.55 -0.75 -0.20
N VAL A 11 -11.34 -1.11 0.19
CA VAL A 11 -10.16 -0.24 0.06
C VAL A 11 -9.84 0.05 -1.41
N THR A 12 -9.85 -0.97 -2.27
CA THR A 12 -9.65 -0.83 -3.73
C THR A 12 -10.69 0.13 -4.33
N ARG A 13 -11.97 0.00 -3.93
CA ARG A 13 -13.05 0.90 -4.37
C ARG A 13 -12.86 2.33 -3.90
N GLU A 14 -12.47 2.52 -2.64
CA GLU A 14 -12.19 3.86 -2.11
C GLU A 14 -10.99 4.52 -2.79
N LEU A 15 -10.03 3.73 -3.30
CA LEU A 15 -8.90 4.20 -4.10
C LEU A 15 -9.30 4.53 -5.55
N GLY A 16 -10.46 4.06 -6.03
CA GLY A 16 -10.91 4.25 -7.41
C GLY A 16 -10.31 3.25 -8.39
N LEU A 17 -9.72 2.16 -7.89
CA LEU A 17 -9.11 1.12 -8.71
C LEU A 17 -10.19 0.14 -9.20
N SER A 18 -10.12 -0.27 -10.46
CA SER A 18 -10.90 -1.40 -10.98
C SER A 18 -10.43 -2.68 -10.27
N GLY A 19 -11.39 -3.52 -9.84
CA GLY A 19 -11.16 -4.64 -8.91
C GLY A 19 -10.20 -5.75 -9.36
N GLU A 20 -9.62 -5.63 -10.55
CA GLU A 20 -8.60 -6.50 -11.12
C GLU A 20 -7.17 -6.23 -10.60
N SER A 21 -6.91 -5.10 -9.94
CA SER A 21 -5.57 -4.75 -9.40
C SER A 21 -5.22 -5.33 -8.02
N SER A 22 -5.99 -6.28 -7.49
CA SER A 22 -5.74 -6.85 -6.15
C SER A 22 -5.46 -8.36 -6.17
N CYS A 23 -4.38 -8.77 -5.51
CA CYS A 23 -4.02 -10.16 -5.30
C CYS A 23 -4.03 -10.47 -3.79
N VAL A 24 -4.55 -11.64 -3.40
CA VAL A 24 -4.51 -12.08 -2.00
C VAL A 24 -3.79 -13.41 -1.94
N ASP A 25 -2.60 -13.36 -1.34
CA ASP A 25 -1.86 -14.55 -0.95
C ASP A 25 -2.51 -15.12 0.32
N ARG A 26 -2.99 -16.35 0.19
CA ARG A 26 -3.73 -17.07 1.24
C ARG A 26 -2.84 -17.99 2.07
N ASP A 27 -1.55 -18.06 1.76
CA ASP A 27 -0.58 -18.81 2.54
C ASP A 27 -0.18 -18.01 3.78
N LYS A 28 0.07 -18.69 4.90
CA LYS A 28 0.20 -17.99 6.20
C LYS A 28 1.51 -17.19 6.25
N PRO A 29 1.48 -15.91 6.68
CA PRO A 29 0.30 -15.10 7.01
C PRO A 29 -0.36 -14.48 5.76
N VAL A 30 -1.71 -14.44 5.76
CA VAL A 30 -2.52 -13.83 4.68
C VAL A 30 -2.00 -12.43 4.37
N ARG A 31 -1.61 -12.24 3.12
CA ARG A 31 -1.09 -10.99 2.57
C ARG A 31 -2.05 -10.49 1.50
N VAL A 32 -2.54 -9.27 1.68
CA VAL A 32 -3.23 -8.56 0.61
C VAL A 32 -2.20 -7.69 -0.10
N TYR A 33 -2.21 -7.77 -1.42
CA TYR A 33 -1.43 -6.94 -2.33
C TYR A 33 -2.41 -6.19 -3.23
N ILE A 34 -2.25 -4.87 -3.35
CA ILE A 34 -3.03 -4.04 -4.27
C ILE A 34 -2.05 -3.17 -5.04
N ALA A 35 -2.02 -3.30 -6.37
CA ALA A 35 -1.28 -2.37 -7.21
C ALA A 35 -1.99 -1.02 -7.20
N VAL A 36 -1.24 0.06 -6.95
CA VAL A 36 -1.79 1.41 -6.88
C VAL A 36 -1.26 2.20 -8.06
N ASP A 37 -2.17 2.80 -8.83
CA ASP A 37 -1.79 3.72 -9.91
C ASP A 37 -1.19 5.01 -9.33
N GLY A 38 -0.07 5.43 -9.90
CA GLY A 38 0.66 6.63 -9.52
C GLY A 38 2.11 6.33 -9.17
N GLU A 39 2.82 7.38 -8.77
CA GLU A 39 4.22 7.31 -8.38
C GLU A 39 4.39 7.95 -7.00
N LEU A 40 5.35 7.44 -6.24
CA LEU A 40 5.81 8.13 -5.05
C LEU A 40 6.87 9.14 -5.46
N PRO A 41 6.75 10.42 -5.10
CA PRO A 41 7.74 11.42 -5.49
C PRO A 41 9.16 11.15 -4.98
N ALA A 42 9.31 10.37 -3.91
CA ALA A 42 10.62 9.90 -3.41
C ALA A 42 11.20 8.71 -4.20
N HIS A 43 10.38 8.03 -5.01
CA HIS A 43 10.73 6.85 -5.79
C HIS A 43 10.11 6.93 -7.21
N PRO A 44 10.52 7.92 -8.02
CA PRO A 44 9.95 8.12 -9.35
C PRO A 44 10.21 6.92 -10.25
N GLY A 45 9.20 6.53 -11.03
CA GLY A 45 9.29 5.42 -11.98
C GLY A 45 9.21 4.01 -11.39
N LEU A 46 9.02 3.85 -10.08
CA LEU A 46 8.76 2.55 -9.45
C LEU A 46 7.27 2.29 -9.29
N HIS A 47 6.87 1.03 -9.48
CA HIS A 47 5.48 0.61 -9.24
C HIS A 47 5.17 0.66 -7.74
N VAL A 48 4.01 1.22 -7.41
CA VAL A 48 3.55 1.36 -6.03
C VAL A 48 2.57 0.24 -5.71
N ALA A 49 2.80 -0.40 -4.58
CA ALA A 49 1.95 -1.44 -4.05
C ALA A 49 1.48 -1.10 -2.63
N LEU A 50 0.25 -1.47 -2.33
CA LEU A 50 -0.31 -1.42 -1.00
C LEU A 50 -0.37 -2.85 -0.44
N LEU A 51 0.27 -3.05 0.69
CA LEU A 51 0.39 -4.32 1.39
C LEU A 51 -0.43 -4.30 2.67
N TRP A 52 -1.09 -5.41 3.00
CA TRP A 52 -1.70 -5.59 4.31
C TRP A 52 -1.39 -6.94 4.91
N THR A 53 -1.13 -6.94 6.21
CA THR A 53 -1.06 -8.15 7.03
C THR A 53 -1.86 -7.97 8.31
N ARG A 54 -2.36 -9.06 8.87
CA ARG A 54 -3.06 -9.05 10.17
C ARG A 54 -2.20 -8.53 11.32
N SER A 55 -0.88 -8.67 11.22
CA SER A 55 0.04 -8.30 12.30
C SER A 55 0.47 -6.83 12.25
N HIS A 56 0.60 -6.27 11.04
CA HIS A 56 1.18 -4.94 10.84
C HIS A 56 0.21 -3.91 10.21
N GLY A 57 -0.99 -4.34 9.82
CA GLY A 57 -1.92 -3.47 9.10
C GLY A 57 -1.42 -3.12 7.71
N TRP A 58 -1.74 -1.90 7.26
CA TRP A 58 -1.43 -1.41 5.92
C TRP A 58 -0.03 -0.80 5.83
N ALA A 59 0.64 -1.08 4.72
CA ALA A 59 1.91 -0.50 4.34
C ALA A 59 1.92 -0.15 2.85
N ILE A 60 2.67 0.87 2.47
CA ILE A 60 2.96 1.19 1.08
C ILE A 60 4.37 0.72 0.77
N ALA A 61 4.53 0.06 -0.37
CA ALA A 61 5.77 -0.49 -0.85
C ALA A 61 6.01 -0.08 -2.29
N VAL A 62 7.26 -0.13 -2.71
CA VAL A 62 7.65 0.04 -4.10
C VAL A 62 8.26 -1.25 -4.61
N GLU A 63 8.00 -1.58 -5.87
CA GLU A 63 8.66 -2.68 -6.56
C GLU A 63 10.02 -2.19 -7.08
N GLU A 64 11.09 -2.88 -6.70
CA GLU A 64 12.43 -2.55 -7.18
C GLU A 64 12.58 -2.98 -8.64
N PRO A 65 13.21 -2.16 -9.50
CA PRO A 65 13.33 -2.47 -10.92
C PRO A 65 14.21 -3.72 -11.10
N GLY A 66 13.61 -4.78 -11.64
CA GLY A 66 14.28 -6.07 -11.87
C GLY A 66 14.34 -7.00 -10.64
N GLY A 67 13.74 -6.60 -9.52
CA GLY A 67 13.60 -7.43 -8.33
C GLY A 67 12.22 -8.09 -8.23
N SER A 68 12.13 -9.23 -7.55
CA SER A 68 10.84 -9.82 -7.13
C SER A 68 10.44 -9.38 -5.71
N GLU A 69 11.21 -8.48 -5.09
CA GLU A 69 11.03 -8.06 -3.70
C GLU A 69 10.40 -6.67 -3.64
N LEU A 70 9.41 -6.52 -2.76
CA LEU A 70 8.75 -5.25 -2.47
C LEU A 70 9.44 -4.58 -1.29
N LYS A 71 9.86 -3.34 -1.47
CA LYS A 71 10.44 -2.53 -0.40
C LYS A 71 9.37 -1.68 0.26
N VAL A 72 9.06 -1.95 1.53
CA VAL A 72 8.14 -1.12 2.31
C VAL A 72 8.77 0.24 2.59
N VAL A 73 8.04 1.32 2.29
CA VAL A 73 8.52 2.70 2.46
C VAL A 73 7.73 3.49 3.51
N ALA A 74 6.50 3.09 3.82
CA ALA A 74 5.74 3.65 4.94
C ALA A 74 4.68 2.69 5.46
N HIS A 75 4.37 2.78 6.76
CA HIS A 75 3.28 2.07 7.41
C HIS A 75 2.16 3.04 7.80
N LEU A 76 0.91 2.63 7.60
CA LEU A 76 -0.24 3.27 8.22
C LEU A 76 -0.33 2.78 9.67
N GLY A 77 0.31 3.52 10.58
CA GLY A 77 0.24 3.23 12.01
C GLY A 77 -1.18 3.31 12.57
N GLY A 78 -1.40 2.71 13.75
CA GLY A 78 -2.69 2.67 14.43
C GLY A 78 -3.34 1.29 14.39
N VAL A 79 -4.65 1.24 14.16
CA VAL A 79 -5.38 -0.04 14.09
C VAL A 79 -5.05 -0.80 12.81
N VAL A 80 -5.08 -2.14 12.87
CA VAL A 80 -4.75 -3.03 11.74
C VAL A 80 -5.76 -2.90 10.59
N GLU A 81 -7.04 -2.70 10.90
CA GLU A 81 -8.13 -2.57 9.93
C GLU A 81 -8.85 -1.21 10.10
N PRO A 82 -8.21 -0.09 9.72
CA PRO A 82 -8.84 1.23 9.80
C PRO A 82 -9.98 1.34 8.77
N PRO A 83 -10.88 2.33 8.88
CA PRO A 83 -11.91 2.56 7.87
C PRO A 83 -11.29 2.68 6.45
N PRO A 84 -11.86 2.06 5.41
CA PRO A 84 -11.28 2.07 4.05
C PRO A 84 -10.94 3.46 3.51
N ALA A 85 -11.80 4.45 3.78
CA ALA A 85 -11.57 5.85 3.42
C ALA A 85 -10.32 6.46 4.10
N THR A 86 -9.96 5.98 5.30
CA THR A 86 -8.74 6.39 6.00
C THR A 86 -7.50 5.88 5.27
N VAL A 87 -7.53 4.62 4.82
CA VAL A 87 -6.45 4.03 4.02
C VAL A 87 -6.30 4.80 2.71
N ALA A 88 -7.40 5.01 1.99
CA ALA A 88 -7.37 5.70 0.70
C ALA A 88 -6.87 7.15 0.82
N ARG A 89 -7.33 7.90 1.83
CA ARG A 89 -6.83 9.25 2.11
C ARG A 89 -5.34 9.26 2.45
N TRP A 90 -4.87 8.27 3.21
CA TRP A 90 -3.45 8.16 3.54
C TRP A 90 -2.61 7.88 2.28
N VAL A 91 -2.99 6.91 1.44
CA VAL A 91 -2.31 6.59 0.18
C VAL A 91 -2.22 7.82 -0.72
N ARG A 92 -3.34 8.53 -0.93
CA ARG A 92 -3.37 9.78 -1.73
C ARG A 92 -2.40 10.84 -1.20
N ARG A 93 -2.23 10.95 0.12
CA ARG A 93 -1.24 11.87 0.70
C ARG A 93 0.19 11.42 0.44
N GLN A 94 0.48 10.12 0.45
CA GLN A 94 1.82 9.62 0.10
C GLN A 94 2.16 9.89 -1.37
N LEU A 95 1.19 9.71 -2.28
CA LEU A 95 1.36 10.01 -3.71
C LEU A 95 1.51 11.51 -3.98
N ALA A 96 0.85 12.36 -3.18
CA ALA A 96 0.95 13.82 -3.31
C ALA A 96 2.15 14.43 -2.56
N ALA A 97 2.73 13.72 -1.60
CA ALA A 97 3.86 14.22 -0.82
C ALA A 97 5.12 14.21 -1.70
N GLY A 98 5.57 15.40 -2.10
CA GLY A 98 6.88 15.59 -2.72
C GLY A 98 8.00 14.92 -1.90
N PRO A 99 9.19 14.67 -2.48
CA PRO A 99 10.28 14.03 -1.75
C PRO A 99 10.52 14.78 -0.45
N ALA A 100 10.40 14.08 0.69
CA ALA A 100 10.83 14.64 1.96
C ALA A 100 12.30 15.06 1.81
N PRO A 101 12.70 16.26 2.25
CA PRO A 101 14.10 16.67 2.17
C PRO A 101 14.92 15.62 2.92
N ALA A 102 15.82 14.94 2.19
CA ALA A 102 16.74 13.99 2.78
C ALA A 102 17.50 14.73 3.89
N GLY A 103 17.22 14.39 5.14
CA GLY A 103 17.93 14.94 6.29
C GLY A 103 19.41 14.60 6.16
N HIS A 104 20.21 15.58 5.76
CA HIS A 104 21.66 15.51 5.83
C HIS A 104 22.02 15.57 7.31
N VAL A 105 22.37 14.42 7.90
CA VAL A 105 23.10 14.39 9.16
C VAL A 105 24.52 14.84 8.86
N ALA A 106 24.85 16.03 9.36
CA ALA A 106 26.20 16.61 9.36
C ALA A 106 27.16 15.81 10.24
#